data_AF-A0A6H9DTF7-F1
#
_entry.id   AF-A0A6H9DTF7-F1
#
_cell.length_a   1.000
_cell.length_b   1.000
_cell.length_c   1.000
_cell.angle_alpha   90.00
_cell.angle_beta   90.00
_cell.angle_gamma   90.00
#
_symmetry.space_group_name_H-M   'P 1'
#
loop_
_entity.id
_entity.type
_entity.pdbx_description
1 polymer ?
#
loop_
_entity_poly.entity_id
_entity_poly.type
_entity_poly.pdbx_seq_one_letter_code
_entity_poly.pdbx_strand_id
1 'polypeptide(L)'
;MSFSLQDVEYERIKTLFSNFSNLLNKDFEIRMKKALSVLHFDYLWGACKEAEKILPKYQQDNLFDLIIQIYTKKRKTHQANFLLLHCFENALRSALCVKIANLYNINSSDSWFLNQNSNSHGLNNILRLFNKRKNHLKGRNAQNSWEAFDCFYLVDLEDIISSHWSEFASIFKNEKSYKGQDLPSYGTKEHLLIKLSQIRKARNEIFHNKPTKIKFRKDLEILLLRLDYNLEDAIKIGEISSAIQLKYNY
;
A
#
# COMPACT_ATOMS: atom_id res chain seq x y z
N MET A 1 21.88 -29.84 23.11
CA MET A 1 21.66 -28.38 23.01
C MET A 1 20.21 -28.14 22.63
N SER A 2 19.53 -27.20 23.27
CA SER A 2 18.24 -26.69 22.82
C SER A 2 18.45 -25.74 21.64
N PHE A 3 17.59 -25.82 20.63
CA PHE A 3 17.60 -24.87 19.51
C PHE A 3 17.12 -23.48 19.99
N SER A 4 17.81 -22.42 19.56
CA SER A 4 17.44 -21.04 19.84
C SER A 4 17.57 -20.18 18.58
N LEU A 5 16.43 -19.77 18.03
CA LEU A 5 16.39 -18.89 16.85
C LEU A 5 17.04 -17.53 17.13
N GLN A 6 16.90 -17.01 18.36
CA GLN A 6 17.51 -15.74 18.76
C GLN A 6 19.02 -15.82 18.73
N ASP A 7 19.62 -16.91 19.22
CA ASP A 7 21.07 -17.08 19.21
C ASP A 7 21.61 -17.24 17.79
N VAL A 8 20.92 -18.00 16.94
CA VAL A 8 21.27 -18.17 15.52
C VAL A 8 21.30 -16.83 14.78
N GLU A 9 20.24 -16.02 14.91
CA GLU A 9 20.19 -14.73 14.23
C GLU A 9 21.09 -13.67 14.89
N TYR A 10 21.33 -13.76 16.19
CA TYR A 10 22.29 -12.88 16.88
C TYR A 10 23.72 -13.13 16.38
N GLU A 11 24.16 -14.38 16.26
CA GLU A 11 25.51 -14.69 15.73
C GLU A 11 25.69 -14.17 14.30
N ARG A 12 24.63 -14.21 13.50
CA ARG A 12 24.62 -13.60 12.17
C ARG A 12 24.78 -12.07 12.21
N ILE A 13 24.12 -11.39 13.15
CA ILE A 13 24.29 -9.94 13.37
C ILE A 13 25.69 -9.63 13.88
N LYS A 14 26.22 -10.41 14.82
CA LYS A 14 27.57 -10.26 15.36
C LYS A 14 28.62 -10.37 14.25
N THR A 15 28.45 -11.33 13.34
CA THR A 15 29.31 -11.51 12.16
C THR A 15 29.28 -10.28 11.25
N LEU A 16 28.12 -9.65 11.05
CA LEU A 16 27.98 -8.44 10.24
C LEU A 16 28.80 -7.27 10.80
N PHE A 17 28.96 -7.19 12.12
CA PHE A 17 29.66 -6.09 12.81
C PHE A 17 31.04 -6.48 13.33
N SER A 18 31.67 -7.53 12.79
CA SER A 18 32.97 -8.04 13.26
C SER A 18 34.10 -7.00 13.22
N ASN A 19 34.06 -6.08 12.24
CA ASN A 19 34.99 -4.96 12.12
C ASN A 19 34.78 -3.85 13.15
N PHE A 20 33.71 -3.92 13.94
CA PHE A 20 33.33 -2.96 14.98
C PHE A 20 33.18 -3.64 16.33
N SER A 21 34.11 -4.55 16.65
CA SER A 21 34.07 -5.42 17.84
C SER A 21 33.97 -4.64 19.15
N ASN A 22 34.50 -3.42 19.21
CA ASN A 22 34.37 -2.51 20.35
C ASN A 22 32.92 -2.12 20.67
N LEU A 23 31.99 -2.22 19.71
CA LEU A 23 30.57 -1.92 19.89
C LEU A 23 29.73 -3.17 20.27
N LEU A 24 30.32 -4.36 20.23
CA LEU A 24 29.66 -5.65 20.50
C LEU A 24 29.82 -6.06 21.97
N ASN A 25 29.37 -5.20 22.88
CA ASN A 25 29.44 -5.45 24.32
C ASN A 25 28.25 -6.29 24.84
N LYS A 26 28.30 -6.68 26.12
CA LYS A 26 27.26 -7.51 26.75
C LYS A 26 25.87 -6.83 26.79
N ASP A 27 25.83 -5.51 26.92
CA ASP A 27 24.57 -4.75 26.85
C ASP A 27 23.94 -4.85 25.45
N PHE A 28 24.75 -4.67 24.40
CA PHE A 28 24.34 -4.87 23.02
C PHE A 28 23.74 -6.26 22.80
N GLU A 29 24.41 -7.32 23.27
CA GLU A 29 23.91 -8.69 23.16
C GLU A 29 22.52 -8.85 23.79
N ILE A 30 22.36 -8.43 25.05
CA ILE A 30 21.11 -8.57 25.80
C ILE A 30 19.97 -7.82 25.08
N ARG A 31 20.23 -6.57 24.67
CA ARG A 31 19.23 -5.73 24.00
C ARG A 31 18.90 -6.27 22.62
N MET A 32 19.87 -6.77 21.87
CA MET A 32 19.70 -7.32 20.53
C MET A 32 18.88 -8.62 20.56
N LYS A 33 19.18 -9.55 21.48
CA LYS A 33 18.39 -10.77 21.67
C LYS A 33 16.94 -10.47 22.05
N LYS A 34 16.71 -9.47 22.91
CA LYS A 34 15.37 -8.98 23.22
C LYS A 34 14.68 -8.36 22.00
N ALA A 35 15.39 -7.61 21.17
CA ALA A 35 14.83 -7.03 19.95
C ALA A 35 14.43 -8.12 18.93
N LEU A 36 15.25 -9.18 18.79
CA LEU A 36 14.97 -10.32 17.91
C LEU A 36 13.68 -11.07 18.30
N SER A 37 13.25 -11.00 19.56
CA SER A 37 12.04 -11.70 20.03
C SER A 37 10.74 -10.94 19.78
N VAL A 38 10.80 -9.63 19.52
CA VAL A 38 9.61 -8.77 19.41
C VAL A 38 9.53 -7.93 18.13
N LEU A 39 10.66 -7.65 17.47
CA LEU A 39 10.70 -6.82 16.27
C LEU A 39 10.58 -7.65 15.00
N HIS A 40 10.04 -7.06 13.93
CA HIS A 40 9.95 -7.74 12.64
C HIS A 40 11.36 -7.93 12.06
N PHE A 41 11.77 -9.19 11.90
CA PHE A 41 13.14 -9.55 11.56
C PHE A 41 13.65 -8.89 10.27
N ASP A 42 12.91 -8.92 9.17
CA ASP A 42 13.40 -8.33 7.91
C ASP A 42 13.70 -6.82 7.99
N TYR A 43 12.92 -6.09 8.81
CA TYR A 43 13.14 -4.66 9.03
C TYR A 43 14.36 -4.44 9.92
N LEU A 44 14.50 -5.25 10.96
CA LEU A 44 15.63 -5.20 11.89
C LEU A 44 16.92 -5.56 11.17
N TRP A 45 16.94 -6.65 10.42
CA TRP A 45 18.07 -7.05 9.59
C TRP A 45 18.41 -5.99 8.53
N GLY A 46 17.40 -5.39 7.90
CA GLY A 46 17.58 -4.26 7.00
C GLY A 46 18.18 -3.03 7.70
N ALA A 47 17.87 -2.81 8.97
CA ALA A 47 18.45 -1.74 9.78
C ALA A 47 19.91 -2.05 10.16
N CYS A 48 20.23 -3.29 10.54
CA CYS A 48 21.61 -3.72 10.80
C CYS A 48 22.52 -3.49 9.58
N LYS A 49 22.08 -3.89 8.38
CA LYS A 49 22.84 -3.65 7.13
C LYS A 49 23.04 -2.18 6.78
N GLU A 50 22.11 -1.31 7.20
CA GLU A 50 22.24 0.12 6.97
C GLU A 50 23.19 0.76 8.01
N ALA A 51 23.08 0.34 9.27
CA ALA A 51 24.01 0.75 10.33
C ALA A 51 25.45 0.38 9.98
N GLU A 52 25.71 -0.84 9.50
CA GLU A 52 27.05 -1.32 9.09
C GLU A 52 27.69 -0.42 8.01
N LYS A 53 26.88 0.17 7.12
CA LYS A 53 27.36 1.13 6.10
C LYS A 53 27.57 2.55 6.61
N ILE A 54 26.94 2.90 7.74
CA ILE A 54 27.01 4.23 8.36
C ILE A 54 28.24 4.33 9.28
N LEU A 55 28.55 3.26 10.03
CA LEU A 55 29.63 3.24 11.01
C LEU A 55 31.02 3.68 10.49
N PRO A 56 31.44 3.34 9.25
CA PRO A 56 32.72 3.85 8.73
C PRO A 56 32.78 5.36 8.55
N LYS A 57 31.62 6.04 8.46
CA LYS A 57 31.51 7.46 8.12
C LYS A 57 31.24 8.34 9.33
N TYR A 58 30.65 7.78 10.37
CA TYR A 58 30.22 8.51 11.56
C TYR A 58 30.53 7.68 12.78
N GLN A 59 31.32 8.24 13.70
CA GLN A 59 31.61 7.61 14.98
C GLN A 59 30.31 7.47 15.78
N GLN A 60 30.15 6.32 16.43
CA GLN A 60 28.97 5.97 17.21
C GLN A 60 29.40 5.22 18.46
N ASP A 61 28.87 5.64 19.60
CA ASP A 61 29.19 5.00 20.89
C ASP A 61 28.18 3.90 21.23
N ASN A 62 26.97 3.94 20.64
CA ASN A 62 25.91 2.98 20.87
C ASN A 62 25.34 2.40 19.57
N LEU A 63 25.82 1.22 19.20
CA LEU A 63 25.37 0.50 18.00
C LEU A 63 23.88 0.14 18.05
N PHE A 64 23.38 -0.29 19.21
CA PHE A 64 21.99 -0.69 19.33
C PHE A 64 21.05 0.49 19.08
N ASP A 65 21.34 1.66 19.65
CA ASP A 65 20.50 2.84 19.49
C ASP A 65 20.44 3.29 18.02
N LEU A 66 21.57 3.25 17.30
CA LEU A 66 21.60 3.51 15.86
C LEU A 66 20.71 2.52 15.09
N ILE A 67 20.82 1.22 15.38
CA ILE A 67 20.00 0.18 14.72
C ILE A 67 18.51 0.43 14.98
N ILE A 68 18.13 0.75 16.22
CA ILE A 68 16.73 1.02 16.58
C ILE A 68 16.22 2.31 15.93
N GLN A 69 17.03 3.36 15.84
CA GLN A 69 16.66 4.59 15.13
C GLN A 69 16.36 4.31 13.66
N ILE A 70 17.21 3.54 12.98
CA ILE A 70 17.02 3.14 11.58
C ILE A 70 15.79 2.24 11.44
N TYR A 71 15.63 1.25 12.33
CA TYR A 71 14.47 0.36 12.34
C TYR A 71 13.16 1.15 12.46
N THR A 72 13.09 2.07 13.42
CA THR A 72 11.92 2.93 13.66
C THR A 72 11.61 3.77 12.44
N LYS A 73 12.61 4.36 11.78
CA LYS A 73 12.43 5.09 10.52
C LYS A 73 11.85 4.20 9.42
N LYS A 74 12.32 2.95 9.27
CA LYS A 74 11.77 1.99 8.30
C LYS A 74 10.33 1.60 8.65
N ARG A 75 10.01 1.38 9.92
CA ARG A 75 8.63 1.11 10.37
C ARG A 75 7.70 2.28 10.10
N LYS A 76 8.14 3.51 10.38
CA LYS A 76 7.38 4.73 10.08
C LYS A 76 7.09 4.86 8.59
N THR A 77 8.09 4.56 7.75
CA THR A 77 7.96 4.52 6.29
C THR A 77 6.95 3.45 5.83
N HIS A 78 6.96 2.28 6.47
CA HIS A 78 5.98 1.22 6.21
C HIS A 78 4.55 1.65 6.57
N GLN A 79 4.34 2.29 7.73
CA GLN A 79 3.02 2.78 8.12
C GLN A 79 2.51 3.88 7.16
N ALA A 80 3.39 4.80 6.76
CA ALA A 80 3.10 5.79 5.73
C ALA A 80 2.66 5.14 4.40
N ASN A 81 3.33 4.06 4.00
CA ASN A 81 2.94 3.30 2.80
C ASN A 81 1.57 2.65 2.94
N PHE A 82 1.29 2.06 4.10
CA PHE A 82 -0.01 1.44 4.37
C PHE A 82 -1.13 2.48 4.29
N LEU A 83 -0.93 3.66 4.90
CA LEU A 83 -1.90 4.77 4.84
C LEU A 83 -2.17 5.22 3.41
N LEU A 84 -1.13 5.48 2.61
CA LEU A 84 -1.29 5.92 1.21
C LEU A 84 -2.05 4.89 0.36
N LEU A 85 -1.76 3.60 0.55
CA LEU A 85 -2.47 2.52 -0.12
C LEU A 85 -3.94 2.45 0.30
N HIS A 86 -4.23 2.64 1.59
CA HIS A 86 -5.58 2.67 2.09
C HIS A 86 -6.39 3.84 1.50
N CYS A 87 -5.81 5.05 1.49
CA CYS A 87 -6.41 6.23 0.83
C CYS A 87 -6.74 5.94 -0.64
N PHE A 88 -5.78 5.34 -1.36
CA PHE A 88 -5.95 4.99 -2.77
C PHE A 88 -7.02 3.93 -3.01
N GLU A 89 -7.00 2.82 -2.27
CA GLU A 89 -8.01 1.78 -2.43
C GLU A 89 -9.41 2.31 -2.15
N ASN A 90 -9.56 3.17 -1.13
CA ASN A 90 -10.83 3.81 -0.82
C ASN A 90 -11.28 4.75 -1.94
N ALA A 91 -10.42 5.69 -2.34
CA ALA A 91 -10.73 6.65 -3.40
C ALA A 91 -11.10 5.97 -4.72
N LEU A 92 -10.32 4.96 -5.12
CA LEU A 92 -10.58 4.19 -6.33
C LEU A 92 -11.92 3.46 -6.24
N ARG A 93 -12.16 2.73 -5.15
CA ARG A 93 -13.42 2.01 -4.92
C ARG A 93 -14.62 2.95 -5.03
N SER A 94 -14.57 4.10 -4.38
CA SER A 94 -15.66 5.08 -4.43
C SER A 94 -15.90 5.63 -5.83
N ALA A 95 -14.82 5.97 -6.55
CA ALA A 95 -14.94 6.48 -7.92
C ALA A 95 -15.52 5.43 -8.88
N LEU A 96 -15.10 4.16 -8.75
CA LEU A 96 -15.66 3.08 -9.55
C LEU A 96 -17.13 2.82 -9.19
N CYS A 97 -17.45 2.82 -7.89
CA CYS A 97 -18.81 2.65 -7.39
C CYS A 97 -19.79 3.63 -8.04
N VAL A 98 -19.50 4.94 -7.98
CA VAL A 98 -20.37 5.98 -8.55
C VAL A 98 -20.54 5.80 -10.05
N LYS A 99 -19.46 5.56 -10.79
CA LYS A 99 -19.53 5.41 -12.25
C LYS A 99 -20.31 4.16 -12.67
N ILE A 100 -20.11 3.03 -12.01
CA ILE A 100 -20.84 1.79 -12.30
C ILE A 100 -22.31 1.91 -11.90
N ALA A 101 -22.61 2.50 -10.74
CA ALA A 101 -23.97 2.78 -10.31
C ALA A 101 -24.70 3.66 -11.34
N ASN A 102 -24.10 4.77 -11.76
CA ASN A 102 -24.69 5.67 -12.76
C ASN A 102 -24.88 5.01 -14.13
N LEU A 103 -24.03 4.05 -14.49
CA LEU A 103 -24.09 3.36 -15.78
C LEU A 103 -25.20 2.29 -15.82
N TYR A 104 -25.42 1.57 -14.72
CA TYR A 104 -26.24 0.35 -14.73
C TYR A 104 -27.50 0.41 -13.87
N ASN A 105 -27.65 1.41 -13.00
CA ASN A 105 -28.90 1.59 -12.27
C ASN A 105 -30.00 2.10 -13.21
N ILE A 106 -31.20 1.55 -13.03
CA ILE A 106 -32.39 1.84 -13.83
C ILE A 106 -33.45 2.45 -12.90
N ASN A 107 -34.27 3.37 -13.41
CA ASN A 107 -35.44 3.93 -12.70
C ASN A 107 -35.12 4.53 -11.32
N SER A 108 -33.96 5.20 -11.20
CA SER A 108 -33.54 5.89 -9.96
C SER A 108 -33.38 5.00 -8.72
N SER A 109 -33.33 3.67 -8.90
CA SER A 109 -33.06 2.72 -7.82
C SER A 109 -31.62 2.23 -7.89
N ASP A 110 -30.94 2.19 -6.74
CA ASP A 110 -29.58 1.65 -6.64
C ASP A 110 -29.61 0.12 -6.52
N SER A 111 -29.69 -0.56 -7.66
CA SER A 111 -30.04 -1.98 -7.72
C SER A 111 -29.35 -2.78 -8.82
N TRP A 112 -28.31 -2.27 -9.50
CA TRP A 112 -27.62 -3.00 -10.57
C TRP A 112 -27.10 -4.37 -10.10
N PHE A 113 -26.71 -4.48 -8.83
CA PHE A 113 -26.19 -5.70 -8.20
C PHE A 113 -27.26 -6.77 -7.92
N LEU A 114 -28.55 -6.44 -8.11
CA LEU A 114 -29.68 -7.37 -8.02
C LEU A 114 -30.06 -7.95 -9.39
N ASN A 115 -29.59 -7.35 -10.49
CA ASN A 115 -30.01 -7.72 -11.84
C ASN A 115 -29.27 -8.96 -12.35
N GLN A 116 -29.77 -10.16 -12.03
CA GLN A 116 -29.09 -11.41 -12.38
C GLN A 116 -29.11 -11.76 -13.88
N ASN A 117 -29.95 -11.09 -14.68
CA ASN A 117 -30.18 -11.42 -16.10
C ASN A 117 -30.00 -10.18 -16.98
N SER A 118 -28.79 -9.64 -17.03
CA SER A 118 -28.46 -8.52 -17.93
C SER A 118 -27.98 -9.01 -19.29
N ASN A 119 -28.40 -8.31 -20.36
CA ASN A 119 -27.83 -8.48 -21.70
C ASN A 119 -26.47 -7.78 -21.86
N SER A 120 -26.02 -7.00 -20.86
CA SER A 120 -24.74 -6.30 -20.89
C SER A 120 -23.60 -7.20 -20.44
N HIS A 121 -22.65 -7.45 -21.35
CA HIS A 121 -21.44 -8.20 -21.04
C HIS A 121 -20.62 -7.54 -19.91
N GLY A 122 -20.56 -6.20 -19.88
CA GLY A 122 -19.90 -5.44 -18.81
C GLY A 122 -20.54 -5.68 -17.45
N LEU A 123 -21.86 -5.53 -17.35
CA LEU A 123 -22.60 -5.77 -16.10
C LEU A 123 -22.46 -7.23 -15.63
N ASN A 124 -22.58 -8.20 -16.54
CA ASN A 124 -22.40 -9.62 -16.22
C ASN A 124 -21.00 -9.92 -15.66
N ASN A 125 -19.96 -9.25 -16.15
CA ASN A 125 -18.60 -9.38 -15.61
C ASN A 125 -18.53 -8.86 -14.16
N ILE A 126 -19.11 -7.70 -13.86
CA ILE A 126 -19.13 -7.15 -12.49
C ILE A 126 -19.96 -8.03 -11.55
N LEU A 127 -21.13 -8.49 -11.99
CA LEU A 127 -21.98 -9.39 -11.21
C LEU A 127 -21.29 -10.72 -10.90
N ARG A 128 -20.51 -11.27 -11.84
CA ARG A 128 -19.69 -12.46 -11.60
C ARG A 128 -18.65 -12.19 -10.51
N LEU A 129 -17.95 -11.06 -10.56
CA LEU A 129 -17.02 -10.66 -9.51
C LEU A 129 -17.75 -10.51 -8.17
N PHE A 130 -18.90 -9.83 -8.15
CA PHE A 130 -19.66 -9.59 -6.93
C PHE A 130 -20.14 -10.90 -6.31
N ASN A 131 -20.68 -11.82 -7.12
CA ASN A 131 -21.11 -13.14 -6.66
C ASN A 131 -19.96 -13.98 -6.07
N LYS A 132 -18.73 -13.81 -6.56
CA LYS A 132 -17.54 -14.43 -5.97
C LYS A 132 -17.19 -13.87 -4.59
N ARG A 133 -17.56 -12.61 -4.31
CA ARG A 133 -17.18 -11.88 -3.08
C ARG A 133 -18.31 -11.66 -2.09
N LYS A 134 -19.57 -11.88 -2.46
CA LYS A 134 -20.76 -11.59 -1.63
C LYS A 134 -20.77 -12.27 -0.26
N ASN A 135 -19.98 -13.32 -0.05
CA ASN A 135 -19.79 -13.94 1.26
C ASN A 135 -19.24 -12.96 2.32
N HIS A 136 -18.56 -11.88 1.91
CA HIS A 136 -18.14 -10.81 2.82
C HIS A 136 -19.30 -10.10 3.52
N LEU A 137 -20.51 -10.18 2.95
CA LEU A 137 -21.73 -9.64 3.53
C LEU A 137 -22.28 -10.52 4.68
N LYS A 138 -21.65 -11.66 5.00
CA LYS A 138 -22.04 -12.54 6.12
C LYS A 138 -23.50 -13.00 6.05
N GLY A 139 -23.97 -13.33 4.85
CA GLY A 139 -25.32 -13.85 4.61
C GLY A 139 -26.41 -12.79 4.41
N ARG A 140 -26.10 -11.49 4.55
CA ARG A 140 -27.04 -10.42 4.17
C ARG A 140 -26.88 -10.05 2.69
N ASN A 141 -27.93 -9.48 2.10
CA ASN A 141 -27.86 -8.88 0.77
C ASN A 141 -27.27 -7.47 0.87
N ALA A 142 -26.54 -7.05 -0.17
CA ALA A 142 -26.11 -5.66 -0.32
C ALA A 142 -27.35 -4.76 -0.46
N GLN A 143 -27.35 -3.62 0.22
CA GLN A 143 -28.46 -2.66 0.21
C GLN A 143 -28.26 -1.55 -0.83
N ASN A 144 -27.03 -1.31 -1.25
CA ASN A 144 -26.67 -0.28 -2.21
C ASN A 144 -25.32 -0.62 -2.88
N SER A 145 -24.95 0.18 -3.88
CA SER A 145 -23.70 0.03 -4.62
C SER A 145 -22.48 0.11 -3.72
N TRP A 146 -22.50 0.92 -2.66
CA TRP A 146 -21.37 1.05 -1.74
C TRP A 146 -21.07 -0.28 -1.05
N GLU A 147 -22.09 -0.94 -0.50
CA GLU A 147 -21.92 -2.24 0.14
C GLU A 147 -21.50 -3.34 -0.85
N ALA A 148 -21.98 -3.26 -2.10
CA ALA A 148 -21.52 -4.15 -3.16
C ALA A 148 -20.02 -3.94 -3.45
N PHE A 149 -19.57 -2.68 -3.52
CA PHE A 149 -18.18 -2.32 -3.79
C PHE A 149 -17.23 -2.57 -2.60
N ASP A 150 -17.72 -2.53 -1.37
CA ASP A 150 -16.97 -2.92 -0.17
C ASP A 150 -16.53 -4.39 -0.20
N CYS A 151 -17.23 -5.23 -0.97
CA CYS A 151 -16.88 -6.63 -1.15
C CYS A 151 -15.65 -6.82 -2.05
N PHE A 152 -15.34 -5.86 -2.93
CA PHE A 152 -14.29 -6.01 -3.93
C PHE A 152 -12.89 -5.79 -3.35
N TYR A 153 -11.98 -6.68 -3.73
CA TYR A 153 -10.54 -6.48 -3.53
C TYR A 153 -9.96 -5.60 -4.64
N LEU A 154 -8.75 -5.10 -4.43
CA LEU A 154 -8.06 -4.27 -5.42
C LEU A 154 -7.90 -4.94 -6.79
N VAL A 155 -7.73 -6.28 -6.84
CA VAL A 155 -7.72 -7.02 -8.11
C VAL A 155 -9.06 -6.97 -8.84
N ASP A 156 -10.17 -7.01 -8.09
CA ASP A 156 -11.50 -6.94 -8.69
C ASP A 156 -11.75 -5.51 -9.22
N LEU A 157 -11.23 -4.47 -8.55
CA LEU A 157 -11.26 -3.07 -9.04
C LEU A 157 -10.42 -2.90 -10.32
N GLU A 158 -9.25 -3.54 -10.40
CA GLU A 158 -8.40 -3.59 -11.60
C GLU A 158 -9.16 -4.21 -12.79
N ASP A 159 -9.85 -5.33 -12.55
CA ASP A 159 -10.67 -6.03 -13.55
C ASP A 159 -11.88 -5.19 -14.02
N ILE A 160 -12.52 -4.46 -13.10
CA ILE A 160 -13.63 -3.54 -13.43
C ILE A 160 -13.15 -2.42 -14.36
N ILE A 161 -12.00 -1.80 -14.06
CA ILE A 161 -11.41 -0.75 -14.92
C ILE A 161 -11.08 -1.33 -16.30
N SER A 162 -10.48 -2.52 -16.34
CA SER A 162 -10.10 -3.18 -17.60
C SER A 162 -11.31 -3.43 -18.51
N SER A 163 -12.41 -3.91 -17.93
CA SER A 163 -13.65 -4.25 -18.65
C SER A 163 -14.52 -3.03 -19.01
N HIS A 164 -14.32 -1.89 -18.34
CA HIS A 164 -15.10 -0.66 -18.53
C HIS A 164 -14.20 0.53 -18.84
N TRP A 165 -13.10 0.31 -19.57
CA TRP A 165 -12.10 1.33 -19.81
C TRP A 165 -12.68 2.59 -20.45
N SER A 166 -13.66 2.47 -21.36
CA SER A 166 -14.35 3.63 -21.96
C SER A 166 -14.92 4.60 -20.92
N GLU A 167 -15.45 4.07 -19.82
CA GLU A 167 -16.10 4.83 -18.76
C GLU A 167 -15.12 5.53 -17.82
N PHE A 168 -13.92 4.95 -17.69
CA PHE A 168 -12.88 5.40 -16.76
C PHE A 168 -11.74 6.16 -17.44
N ALA A 169 -11.59 6.03 -18.77
CA ALA A 169 -10.45 6.56 -19.52
C ALA A 169 -10.24 8.05 -19.28
N SER A 170 -11.31 8.85 -19.22
CA SER A 170 -11.22 10.29 -19.03
C SER A 170 -10.52 10.71 -17.73
N ILE A 171 -10.64 9.92 -16.65
CA ILE A 171 -9.95 10.20 -15.38
C ILE A 171 -8.43 10.06 -15.54
N PHE A 172 -7.98 9.05 -16.27
CA PHE A 172 -6.57 8.63 -16.30
C PHE A 172 -5.81 9.08 -17.56
N LYS A 173 -6.53 9.38 -18.65
CA LYS A 173 -5.96 9.74 -19.96
C LYS A 173 -5.96 11.24 -20.20
N ASN A 174 -7.03 11.93 -19.82
CA ASN A 174 -7.20 13.33 -20.21
C ASN A 174 -6.18 14.22 -19.52
N GLU A 175 -5.91 15.36 -20.16
CA GLU A 175 -5.18 16.46 -19.54
C GLU A 175 -5.89 16.86 -18.24
N LYS A 176 -5.08 16.99 -17.19
CA LYS A 176 -5.55 17.38 -15.88
C LYS A 176 -4.40 18.07 -15.16
N SER A 177 -4.71 19.15 -14.47
CA SER A 177 -3.76 19.85 -13.62
C SER A 177 -4.25 19.89 -12.18
N TYR A 178 -3.31 20.01 -11.25
CA TYR A 178 -3.58 20.21 -9.83
C TYR A 178 -2.84 21.45 -9.37
N LYS A 179 -3.58 22.48 -8.94
CA LYS A 179 -3.02 23.78 -8.52
C LYS A 179 -2.01 24.36 -9.53
N GLY A 180 -2.37 24.31 -10.82
CA GLY A 180 -1.52 24.80 -11.91
C GLY A 180 -0.36 23.89 -12.32
N GLN A 181 -0.23 22.69 -11.74
CA GLN A 181 0.79 21.69 -12.10
C GLN A 181 0.17 20.58 -12.94
N ASP A 182 0.74 20.29 -14.10
CA ASP A 182 0.24 19.21 -14.96
C ASP A 182 0.43 17.82 -14.34
N LEU A 183 -0.62 17.01 -14.37
CA LEU A 183 -0.59 15.63 -13.92
C LEU A 183 -0.22 14.70 -15.09
N PRO A 184 0.82 13.86 -14.95
CA PRO A 184 1.16 12.86 -15.96
C PRO A 184 -0.04 12.00 -16.34
N SER A 185 -0.24 11.82 -17.65
CA SER A 185 -1.27 10.94 -18.19
C SER A 185 -0.80 9.49 -18.22
N TYR A 186 -1.72 8.55 -17.99
CA TYR A 186 -1.44 7.13 -18.20
C TYR A 186 -1.67 6.70 -19.66
N GLY A 187 -2.33 7.53 -20.49
CA GLY A 187 -2.41 7.37 -21.95
C GLY A 187 -3.26 6.19 -22.44
N THR A 188 -2.86 4.96 -22.10
CA THR A 188 -3.49 3.70 -22.51
C THR A 188 -3.99 2.89 -21.32
N LYS A 189 -4.93 1.98 -21.61
CA LYS A 189 -5.46 1.02 -20.63
C LYS A 189 -4.33 0.15 -20.06
N GLU A 190 -3.48 -0.38 -20.94
CA GLU A 190 -2.41 -1.32 -20.60
C GLU A 190 -1.38 -0.67 -19.67
N HIS A 191 -1.02 0.58 -19.94
CA HIS A 191 -0.08 1.30 -19.08
C HIS A 191 -0.65 1.51 -17.67
N LEU A 192 -1.92 1.91 -17.55
CA LEU A 192 -2.57 2.04 -16.24
C LEU A 192 -2.64 0.69 -15.51
N LEU A 193 -3.06 -0.39 -16.18
CA LEU A 193 -3.18 -1.71 -15.56
C LEU A 193 -1.82 -2.25 -15.07
N ILE A 194 -0.73 -2.01 -15.81
CA ILE A 194 0.63 -2.34 -15.34
C ILE A 194 0.94 -1.63 -14.01
N LYS A 195 0.57 -0.36 -13.89
CA LYS A 195 0.79 0.45 -12.69
C LYS A 195 -0.07 -0.01 -11.53
N LEU A 196 -1.35 -0.29 -11.75
CA LEU A 196 -2.25 -0.85 -10.75
C LEU A 196 -1.76 -2.22 -10.25
N SER A 197 -1.29 -3.08 -11.15
CA SER A 197 -0.71 -4.38 -10.82
C SER A 197 0.56 -4.25 -9.95
N GLN A 198 1.43 -3.27 -10.25
CA GLN A 198 2.60 -2.97 -9.42
C GLN A 198 2.19 -2.48 -8.02
N ILE A 199 1.23 -1.55 -7.93
CA ILE A 199 0.67 -1.06 -6.67
C ILE A 199 0.08 -2.22 -5.86
N ARG A 200 -0.70 -3.10 -6.49
CA ARG A 200 -1.32 -4.27 -5.85
C ARG A 200 -0.27 -5.24 -5.28
N LYS A 201 0.81 -5.50 -6.03
CA LYS A 201 1.92 -6.33 -5.53
C LYS A 201 2.59 -5.69 -4.30
N ALA A 202 2.87 -4.38 -4.36
CA ALA A 202 3.43 -3.65 -3.23
C ALA A 202 2.50 -3.67 -2.01
N ARG A 203 1.19 -3.49 -2.24
CA ARG A 203 0.16 -3.58 -1.21
C ARG A 203 0.13 -4.93 -0.55
N ASN A 204 0.25 -6.02 -1.31
CA ASN A 204 0.27 -7.37 -0.76
C ASN A 204 1.48 -7.59 0.16
N GLU A 205 2.67 -7.11 -0.24
CA GLU A 205 3.87 -7.16 0.60
C GLU A 205 3.65 -6.36 1.91
N ILE A 206 3.16 -5.13 1.80
CA ILE A 206 2.95 -4.24 2.94
C ILE A 206 1.87 -4.80 3.89
N PHE A 207 0.77 -5.32 3.37
CA PHE A 207 -0.29 -5.93 4.17
C PHE A 207 0.22 -7.12 4.99
N HIS A 208 1.13 -7.92 4.42
CA HIS A 208 1.81 -9.01 5.14
C HIS A 208 3.02 -8.55 5.96
N ASN A 209 3.11 -7.26 6.27
CA ASN A 209 4.16 -6.65 7.08
C ASN A 209 5.57 -6.84 6.50
N LYS A 210 5.71 -7.02 5.18
CA LYS A 210 7.01 -7.20 4.51
C LYS A 210 7.56 -5.87 4.00
N PRO A 211 8.89 -5.69 3.97
CA PRO A 211 9.50 -4.58 3.24
C PRO A 211 9.28 -4.77 1.73
N THR A 212 9.06 -3.67 1.02
CA THR A 212 8.89 -3.67 -0.44
C THR A 212 9.99 -2.85 -1.12
N LYS A 213 10.47 -3.33 -2.25
CA LYS A 213 11.38 -2.58 -3.15
C LYS A 213 10.61 -1.89 -4.29
N ILE A 214 9.30 -2.15 -4.42
CA ILE A 214 8.47 -1.59 -5.48
C ILE A 214 8.29 -0.10 -5.21
N LYS A 215 8.67 0.74 -6.17
CA LYS A 215 8.48 2.19 -6.10
C LYS A 215 7.09 2.53 -6.63
N PHE A 216 6.14 2.76 -5.73
CA PHE A 216 4.74 3.04 -6.12
C PHE A 216 4.21 4.39 -5.60
N ARG A 217 4.86 5.04 -4.63
CA ARG A 217 4.36 6.27 -3.98
C ARG A 217 4.03 7.39 -4.97
N LYS A 218 4.93 7.64 -5.94
CA LYS A 218 4.73 8.66 -6.97
C LYS A 218 3.49 8.35 -7.82
N ASP A 219 3.34 7.10 -8.23
CA ASP A 219 2.20 6.67 -9.04
C ASP A 219 0.89 6.77 -8.23
N LEU A 220 0.90 6.40 -6.94
CA LEU A 220 -0.25 6.59 -6.05
C LEU A 220 -0.65 8.05 -5.90
N GLU A 221 0.31 8.94 -5.68
CA GLU A 221 0.07 10.37 -5.56
C GLU A 221 -0.62 10.92 -6.81
N ILE A 222 -0.09 10.61 -8.00
CA ILE A 222 -0.68 11.04 -9.28
C ILE A 222 -2.10 10.47 -9.44
N LEU A 223 -2.30 9.18 -9.15
CA LEU A 223 -3.61 8.53 -9.26
C LEU A 223 -4.64 9.15 -8.31
N LEU A 224 -4.25 9.45 -7.07
CA LEU A 224 -5.11 10.10 -6.07
C LEU A 224 -5.52 11.51 -6.53
N LEU A 225 -4.58 12.31 -7.02
CA LEU A 225 -4.89 13.63 -7.59
C LEU A 225 -5.78 13.53 -8.83
N ARG A 226 -5.58 12.51 -9.68
CA ARG A 226 -6.46 12.24 -10.82
C ARG A 226 -7.87 11.84 -10.41
N LEU A 227 -8.05 11.27 -9.23
CA LEU A 227 -9.36 10.97 -8.62
C LEU A 227 -9.96 12.16 -7.83
N ASP A 228 -9.32 13.34 -7.88
CA ASP A 228 -9.72 14.52 -7.09
C ASP A 228 -9.70 14.29 -5.58
N TYR A 229 -8.87 13.35 -5.13
CA TYR A 229 -8.73 13.05 -3.71
C TYR A 229 -7.92 14.14 -3.00
N ASN A 230 -8.45 14.68 -1.91
CA ASN A 230 -7.71 15.61 -1.04
C ASN A 230 -6.68 14.83 -0.21
N LEU A 231 -5.52 14.58 -0.81
CA LEU A 231 -4.44 13.83 -0.17
C LEU A 231 -3.81 14.61 0.99
N GLU A 232 -3.71 15.93 0.89
CA GLU A 232 -3.05 16.78 1.87
C GLU A 232 -3.64 16.59 3.26
N ASP A 233 -4.96 16.69 3.37
CA ASP A 233 -5.64 16.54 4.66
C ASP A 233 -5.71 15.09 5.11
N ALA A 234 -5.87 14.14 4.17
CA ALA A 234 -5.97 12.73 4.48
C ALA A 234 -4.70 12.15 5.14
N ILE A 235 -3.53 12.73 4.89
CA ILE A 235 -2.26 12.24 5.43
C ILE A 235 -1.76 13.00 6.67
N LYS A 236 -2.48 14.02 7.14
CA LYS A 236 -2.17 14.78 8.36
C LYS A 236 -2.45 13.95 9.63
N ILE A 237 -1.82 12.78 9.74
CA ILE A 237 -1.98 11.83 10.84
C ILE A 237 -0.68 11.76 11.64
N GLY A 238 -0.62 12.58 12.69
CA GLY A 238 0.46 12.62 13.66
C GLY A 238 1.86 12.60 13.03
N GLU A 239 2.76 11.85 13.62
CA GLU A 239 4.13 11.75 13.14
C GLU A 239 4.28 11.04 11.78
N ILE A 240 3.35 10.15 11.39
CA ILE A 240 3.46 9.34 10.15
C ILE A 240 3.54 10.23 8.91
N SER A 241 2.85 11.37 8.94
CA SER A 241 2.88 12.41 7.91
C SER A 241 4.30 12.76 7.48
N SER A 242 5.26 12.84 8.41
CA SER A 242 6.64 13.22 8.13
C SER A 242 7.42 12.19 7.28
N ALA A 243 6.90 10.96 7.14
CA ALA A 243 7.47 9.92 6.29
C ALA A 243 6.84 9.84 4.89
N ILE A 244 5.84 10.69 4.63
CA ILE A 244 5.20 10.88 3.33
C ILE A 244 5.79 12.14 2.72
N GLN A 245 6.55 11.98 1.63
CA GLN A 245 7.08 13.08 0.85
C GLN A 245 6.26 13.18 -0.42
N LEU A 246 5.36 14.16 -0.45
CA LEU A 246 4.56 14.49 -1.61
C LEU A 246 5.37 15.36 -2.58
N LYS A 247 5.14 15.19 -3.88
CA LYS A 247 5.89 15.89 -4.94
C LYS A 247 5.18 17.11 -5.50
N TYR A 248 3.86 17.14 -5.42
CA TYR A 248 3.07 18.26 -5.90
C TYR A 248 2.98 19.33 -4.81
N ASN A 249 2.78 20.58 -5.23
CA ASN A 249 2.41 21.64 -4.30
C ASN A 249 0.95 21.44 -3.89
N TYR A 250 0.74 21.18 -2.59
CA TYR A 250 -0.55 21.17 -1.91
C TYR A 250 -0.69 22.51 -1.19
#